data_AF-A0A7L3HPC7-F1
#
_entry.id   AF-A0A7L3HPC7-F1
#
_cell.length_a   1.000
_cell.length_b   1.000
_cell.length_c   1.000
_cell.angle_alpha   90.00
_cell.angle_beta   90.00
_cell.angle_gamma   90.00
#
_symmetry.space_group_name_H-M   'P 1'
#
loop_
_entity.id
_entity.type
_entity.pdbx_description
1 polymer ?
#
loop_
_entity_poly.entity_id
_entity_poly.type
_entity_poly.pdbx_seq_one_letter_code
_entity_poly.pdbx_strand_id
1 'polypeptide(L)'
;SILSLILVACDRHLAIRKPFHYSQLVTGLRVGLCLLGLWLVAATVGFLPVFIPRFQRVSNHWKCSFFNVFHPSYMLTMFCLGFFPGLLLFLYLYCDMLKIASVHVQRIQKVKQAGLAGACPPPRATSDMKAMRTVAVLIGCFTVSWLPFIIASVVQMVCAECLPYRVIENFLWLLGLGNSLLNPLLYSYWHRDVQLQLSQLAAALKRRLL
;
A
#
# COMPACT_ATOMS: atom_id res chain seq x y z
N SER A 1 -3.19 -4.71 -4.68
CA SER A 1 -2.69 -3.90 -3.55
C SER A 1 -1.41 -3.14 -3.85
N ILE A 2 -0.29 -3.81 -4.20
CA ILE A 2 1.01 -3.14 -4.49
C ILE A 2 0.85 -2.02 -5.53
N LEU A 3 0.34 -2.34 -6.72
CA LEU A 3 0.18 -1.37 -7.79
C LEU A 3 -0.70 -0.19 -7.37
N SER A 4 -1.78 -0.45 -6.62
CA SER A 4 -2.71 0.59 -6.15
C SER A 4 -2.04 1.53 -5.14
N LEU A 5 -1.24 1.00 -4.21
CA LEU A 5 -0.47 1.79 -3.26
C LEU A 5 0.64 2.60 -3.96
N ILE A 6 1.31 2.02 -4.97
CA ILE A 6 2.27 2.74 -5.81
C ILE A 6 1.56 3.89 -6.52
N LEU A 7 0.39 3.66 -7.13
CA LEU A 7 -0.37 4.69 -7.81
C LEU A 7 -0.75 5.83 -6.86
N VAL A 8 -1.28 5.51 -5.68
CA VAL A 8 -1.61 6.51 -4.65
C VAL A 8 -0.38 7.29 -4.20
N ALA A 9 0.77 6.61 -4.03
CA ALA A 9 2.01 7.25 -3.64
C ALA A 9 2.57 8.19 -4.72
N CYS A 10 2.56 7.75 -5.99
CA CYS A 10 2.95 8.55 -7.14
C CYS A 10 2.03 9.77 -7.32
N ASP A 11 0.73 9.58 -7.18
CA ASP A 11 -0.27 10.65 -7.23
C ASP A 11 0.01 11.73 -6.17
N ARG A 12 0.25 11.33 -4.92
CA ARG A 12 0.63 12.28 -3.86
C ARG A 12 1.96 12.95 -4.14
N HIS A 13 2.96 12.19 -4.58
CA HIS A 13 4.27 12.75 -4.92
C HIS A 13 4.15 13.81 -6.03
N LEU A 14 3.33 13.55 -7.06
CA LEU A 14 3.07 14.51 -8.15
C LEU A 14 2.35 15.76 -7.66
N ALA A 15 1.31 15.61 -6.82
CA ALA A 15 0.55 16.73 -6.25
C ALA A 15 1.45 17.71 -5.49
N ILE A 16 2.42 17.18 -4.76
CA ILE A 16 3.30 17.97 -3.89
C ILE A 16 4.47 18.58 -4.66
N ARG A 17 5.06 17.86 -5.62
CA ARG A 17 6.24 18.33 -6.36
C ARG A 17 5.87 19.27 -7.51
N LYS A 18 4.70 19.11 -8.13
CA LYS A 18 4.28 19.86 -9.31
C LYS A 18 2.80 20.30 -9.23
N PRO A 19 2.42 21.17 -8.26
CA PRO A 19 1.02 21.53 -8.01
C PRO A 19 0.32 22.16 -9.23
N PHE A 20 1.01 23.01 -10.01
CA PHE A 20 0.43 23.67 -11.19
C PHE A 20 0.16 22.71 -12.34
N HIS A 21 1.04 21.73 -12.55
CA HIS A 21 0.87 20.73 -13.61
C HIS A 21 -0.06 19.60 -13.16
N TYR A 22 -0.18 19.34 -11.86
CA TYR A 22 -1.03 18.29 -11.30
C TYR A 22 -2.49 18.44 -11.77
N SER A 23 -3.05 19.66 -11.70
CA SER A 23 -4.43 19.91 -12.14
C SER A 23 -4.66 19.70 -13.65
N GLN A 24 -3.62 19.77 -14.46
CA GLN A 24 -3.68 19.51 -15.91
C GLN A 24 -3.39 18.04 -16.24
N LEU A 25 -2.62 17.35 -15.39
CA LEU A 25 -2.20 15.96 -15.59
C LEU A 25 -3.27 14.98 -15.10
N VAL A 26 -3.81 15.20 -13.90
CA VAL A 26 -4.72 14.28 -13.20
C VAL A 26 -6.17 14.63 -13.51
N THR A 27 -6.67 14.09 -14.63
CA THR A 27 -8.07 14.22 -15.05
C THR A 27 -8.85 12.95 -14.75
N GLY A 28 -10.16 13.06 -14.52
CA GLY A 28 -11.00 11.89 -14.17
C GLY A 28 -10.93 10.75 -15.19
N LEU A 29 -10.89 11.07 -16.49
CA LEU A 29 -10.71 10.07 -17.55
C LEU A 29 -9.35 9.37 -17.46
N ARG A 30 -8.25 10.12 -17.29
CA ARG A 30 -6.91 9.54 -17.18
C ARG A 30 -6.77 8.67 -15.95
N VAL A 31 -7.31 9.12 -14.81
CA VAL A 31 -7.35 8.32 -13.58
C VAL A 31 -8.15 7.04 -13.78
N GLY A 32 -9.32 7.11 -14.41
CA GLY A 32 -10.14 5.95 -14.74
C GLY A 32 -9.39 4.94 -15.63
N LEU A 33 -8.74 5.41 -16.68
CA LEU A 33 -7.91 4.58 -17.56
C LEU A 33 -6.71 3.96 -16.83
N CYS A 34 -6.03 4.72 -15.98
CA CYS A 34 -4.92 4.20 -15.17
C CYS A 34 -5.41 3.10 -14.20
N LEU A 35 -6.56 3.30 -13.55
CA LEU A 35 -7.15 2.29 -12.65
C LEU A 35 -7.54 1.03 -13.42
N LEU A 36 -8.21 1.18 -14.57
CA LEU A 36 -8.57 0.05 -15.42
C LEU A 36 -7.34 -0.74 -15.85
N GLY A 37 -6.32 -0.06 -16.39
CA GLY A 37 -5.06 -0.69 -16.81
C GLY A 37 -4.37 -1.41 -15.65
N LEU A 38 -4.36 -0.80 -14.46
CA LEU A 38 -3.79 -1.40 -13.25
C LEU A 38 -4.51 -2.69 -12.85
N TRP A 39 -5.84 -2.70 -12.90
CA TRP A 39 -6.64 -3.90 -12.61
C TRP A 39 -6.44 -4.98 -13.65
N LEU A 40 -6.34 -4.62 -14.93
CA LEU A 40 -6.02 -5.57 -16.01
C LEU A 40 -4.66 -6.21 -15.78
N VAL A 41 -3.62 -5.43 -15.48
CA VAL A 41 -2.28 -5.97 -15.16
C VAL A 41 -2.34 -6.90 -13.95
N ALA A 42 -3.05 -6.51 -12.88
CA ALA A 42 -3.22 -7.35 -11.70
C ALA A 42 -3.93 -8.67 -12.01
N ALA A 43 -4.99 -8.64 -12.83
CA ALA A 43 -5.71 -9.83 -13.26
C ALA A 43 -4.82 -10.73 -14.13
N THR A 44 -4.13 -10.17 -15.13
CA THR A 44 -3.21 -10.93 -15.99
C THR A 44 -2.15 -11.63 -15.16
N VAL A 45 -1.51 -10.91 -14.24
CA VAL A 45 -0.47 -11.47 -13.36
C VAL A 45 -1.04 -12.55 -12.43
N GLY A 46 -2.20 -12.30 -11.82
CA GLY A 46 -2.82 -13.23 -10.86
C GLY A 46 -3.34 -14.52 -11.50
N PHE A 47 -3.90 -14.44 -12.71
CA PHE A 47 -4.41 -15.60 -13.44
C PHE A 47 -3.37 -16.29 -14.33
N LEU A 48 -2.15 -15.75 -14.42
CA LEU A 48 -1.09 -16.30 -15.26
C LEU A 48 -0.83 -17.81 -15.03
N PRO A 49 -0.85 -18.34 -13.80
CA PRO A 49 -0.66 -19.78 -13.56
C PRO A 49 -1.82 -20.65 -14.05
N VAL A 50 -3.02 -20.09 -14.23
CA VAL A 50 -4.18 -20.84 -14.72
C VAL A 50 -4.02 -21.19 -16.20
N PHE A 51 -3.46 -20.25 -16.97
CA PHE A 51 -3.30 -20.42 -18.41
C PHE A 51 -2.00 -21.15 -18.80
N ILE A 52 -1.01 -21.21 -17.89
CA ILE A 52 0.32 -21.77 -18.17
C ILE A 52 0.61 -22.92 -17.21
N PRO A 53 0.42 -24.19 -17.64
CA PRO A 53 0.64 -25.36 -16.79
C PRO A 53 2.06 -25.47 -16.22
N ARG A 54 3.07 -24.91 -16.89
CA ARG A 54 4.46 -24.87 -16.40
C ARG A 54 4.62 -24.11 -15.08
N PHE A 55 3.68 -23.23 -14.73
CA PHE A 55 3.70 -22.48 -13.47
C PHE A 55 2.98 -23.21 -12.33
N GLN A 56 2.34 -24.34 -12.63
CA GLN A 56 1.65 -25.17 -11.65
C GLN A 56 2.53 -26.35 -11.22
N ARG A 57 2.37 -26.76 -9.97
CA ARG A 57 3.01 -27.96 -9.41
C ARG A 57 1.95 -28.92 -8.90
N VAL A 58 1.09 -29.41 -9.79
CA VAL A 58 -0.03 -30.28 -9.38
C VAL A 58 0.52 -31.59 -8.79
N SER A 59 0.39 -31.74 -7.47
CA SER A 59 0.68 -32.97 -6.74
C SER A 59 -0.63 -33.71 -6.44
N ASN A 60 -0.66 -35.04 -6.56
CA ASN A 60 -1.84 -35.88 -6.30
C ASN A 60 -2.27 -35.92 -4.82
N HIS A 61 -1.64 -35.12 -3.94
CA HIS A 61 -2.03 -35.00 -2.55
C HIS A 61 -3.15 -33.96 -2.37
N TRP A 62 -4.23 -34.37 -1.70
CA TRP A 62 -5.47 -33.62 -1.43
C TRP A 62 -5.36 -32.30 -0.65
N LYS A 63 -4.15 -31.75 -0.44
CA LYS A 63 -3.94 -30.53 0.35
C LYS A 63 -3.65 -29.33 -0.55
N CYS A 64 -4.63 -28.44 -0.65
CA CYS A 64 -4.47 -27.12 -1.27
C CYS A 64 -3.62 -26.22 -0.36
N SER A 65 -2.36 -26.00 -0.75
CA SER A 65 -1.39 -25.17 -0.03
C SER A 65 -0.62 -24.33 -1.04
N PHE A 66 -0.25 -23.10 -0.65
CA PHE A 66 0.39 -22.13 -1.53
C PHE A 66 1.69 -22.67 -2.14
N PHE A 67 2.48 -23.39 -1.35
CA PHE A 67 3.76 -23.99 -1.77
C PHE A 67 3.60 -25.25 -2.63
N ASN A 68 2.44 -25.89 -2.59
CA ASN A 68 2.16 -27.09 -3.36
C ASN A 68 1.49 -26.79 -4.70
N VAL A 69 0.79 -25.66 -4.87
CA VAL A 69 0.07 -25.35 -6.10
C VAL A 69 0.97 -24.69 -7.15
N PHE A 70 1.88 -23.81 -6.72
CA PHE A 70 2.71 -23.02 -7.63
C PHE A 70 4.13 -23.60 -7.73
N HIS A 71 4.70 -23.53 -8.93
CA HIS A 71 6.08 -23.95 -9.15
C HIS A 71 7.06 -22.97 -8.46
N PRO A 72 8.08 -23.43 -7.71
CA PRO A 72 8.98 -22.55 -6.96
C PRO A 72 9.68 -21.49 -7.82
N SER A 73 10.12 -21.84 -9.03
CA SER A 73 10.76 -20.88 -9.96
C SER A 73 9.82 -19.77 -10.41
N TYR A 74 8.53 -20.08 -10.61
CA TYR A 74 7.52 -19.08 -10.94
C TYR A 74 7.34 -18.11 -9.78
N MET A 75 7.17 -18.63 -8.55
CA MET A 75 6.97 -17.79 -7.37
C MET A 75 8.17 -16.88 -7.10
N LEU A 76 9.40 -17.43 -7.19
CA LEU A 76 10.63 -16.65 -7.06
C LEU A 76 10.71 -15.54 -8.12
N THR A 77 10.41 -15.87 -9.38
CA THR A 77 10.39 -14.88 -10.47
C THR A 77 9.38 -13.77 -10.20
N MET A 78 8.17 -14.11 -9.73
CA MET A 78 7.14 -13.14 -9.39
C MET A 78 7.54 -12.22 -8.23
N PHE A 79 8.22 -12.75 -7.21
CA PHE A 79 8.74 -11.92 -6.11
C PHE A 79 9.89 -11.01 -6.57
N CYS A 80 10.83 -11.53 -7.36
CA CYS A 80 11.96 -10.79 -7.93
C CYS A 80 11.54 -9.67 -8.89
N LEU A 81 10.54 -9.90 -9.74
CA LEU A 81 10.11 -8.90 -10.73
C LEU A 81 8.98 -7.99 -10.22
N GLY A 82 8.19 -8.45 -9.24
CA GLY A 82 7.07 -7.69 -8.70
C GLY A 82 7.37 -7.06 -7.35
N PHE A 83 7.60 -7.90 -6.34
CA PHE A 83 7.66 -7.44 -4.95
C PHE A 83 8.91 -6.63 -4.63
N PHE A 84 10.12 -7.14 -4.92
CA PHE A 84 11.35 -6.44 -4.54
C PHE A 84 11.52 -5.08 -5.24
N PRO A 85 11.27 -4.92 -6.55
CA PRO A 85 11.27 -3.61 -7.20
C PRO A 85 10.21 -2.68 -6.61
N GLY A 86 9.00 -3.21 -6.35
CA GLY A 86 7.94 -2.46 -5.69
C GLY A 86 8.32 -2.00 -4.28
N LEU A 87 9.01 -2.85 -3.51
CA LEU A 87 9.53 -2.55 -2.18
C LEU A 87 10.59 -1.45 -2.24
N LEU A 88 11.54 -1.53 -3.17
CA LEU A 88 12.55 -0.48 -3.37
C LEU A 88 11.91 0.86 -3.72
N LEU A 89 10.90 0.85 -4.59
CA LEU A 89 10.13 2.05 -4.91
C LEU A 89 9.40 2.60 -3.68
N PHE A 90 8.77 1.73 -2.88
CA PHE A 90 8.11 2.15 -1.63
C PHE A 90 9.09 2.74 -0.63
N LEU A 91 10.26 2.14 -0.44
CA LEU A 91 11.31 2.66 0.44
C LEU A 91 11.80 4.03 -0.06
N TYR A 92 12.02 4.17 -1.36
CA TYR A 92 12.39 5.45 -1.98
C TYR A 92 11.34 6.53 -1.71
N LEU A 93 10.06 6.24 -2.00
CA LEU A 93 8.95 7.18 -1.80
C LEU A 93 8.77 7.53 -0.32
N TYR A 94 8.93 6.56 0.58
CA TYR A 94 8.86 6.76 2.02
C TYR A 94 9.98 7.69 2.51
N CYS A 95 11.23 7.43 2.10
CA CYS A 95 12.37 8.29 2.42
C CYS A 95 12.21 9.71 1.86
N ASP A 96 11.73 9.86 0.63
CA ASP A 96 11.44 11.16 0.03
C ASP A 96 10.35 11.91 0.81
N MET A 97 9.27 11.22 1.20
CA MET A 97 8.21 11.81 2.05
C MET A 97 8.76 12.27 3.41
N LEU A 98 9.57 11.45 4.08
CA LEU A 98 10.22 11.84 5.34
C LEU A 98 11.15 13.04 5.16
N LYS A 99 11.88 13.11 4.06
CA LYS A 99 12.73 14.26 3.71
C LYS A 99 11.89 15.51 3.50
N ILE A 100 10.80 15.43 2.74
CA ILE A 100 9.90 16.56 2.51
C ILE A 100 9.30 17.04 3.83
N ALA A 101 8.86 16.14 4.71
CA ALA A 101 8.32 16.47 6.01
C ALA A 101 9.38 17.16 6.90
N SER A 102 10.61 16.63 6.93
CA SER A 102 11.72 17.20 7.71
C SER A 102 12.05 18.62 7.26
N VAL A 103 12.11 18.86 5.95
CA VAL A 103 12.35 20.18 5.37
C VAL A 103 11.22 21.17 5.72
N HIS A 104 9.96 20.72 5.69
CA HIS A 104 8.83 21.57 6.07
C HIS A 104 8.88 21.97 7.55
N VAL A 105 9.20 21.03 8.44
CA VAL A 105 9.35 21.31 9.88
C VAL A 105 10.46 22.33 10.13
N GLN A 106 11.62 22.17 9.47
CA GLN A 106 12.74 23.12 9.58
C GLN A 106 12.37 24.52 9.06
N ARG A 107 11.63 24.62 7.95
CA ARG A 107 11.15 25.91 7.44
C ARG A 107 10.20 26.59 8.43
N ILE A 108 9.27 25.84 9.02
CA ILE A 108 8.34 26.38 10.03
C ILE A 108 9.11 26.88 11.26
N GLN A 109 10.12 26.15 11.72
CA GLN A 109 10.96 26.57 12.84
C GLN A 109 11.74 27.87 12.54
N LYS A 110 12.32 27.98 11.34
CA LYS A 110 13.01 29.21 10.90
C LYS A 110 12.08 30.42 10.79
N VAL A 111 10.85 30.24 10.28
CA VAL A 111 9.84 31.31 10.21
C VAL A 111 9.39 31.75 11.60
N LYS A 112 9.23 30.81 12.55
CA LYS A 112 8.95 31.13 13.96
C LYS A 112 10.10 31.90 14.62
N GLN A 113 11.35 31.50 14.37
CA GLN A 113 12.53 32.20 14.91
C GLN A 113 12.74 33.59 14.28
N ALA A 114 12.34 33.80 13.03
CA ALA A 114 12.42 35.09 12.36
C ALA A 114 11.36 36.12 12.84
N GLY A 115 10.61 35.83 13.91
CA GLY A 115 9.61 36.76 14.47
C GLY A 115 8.31 36.88 13.67
N LEU A 116 8.19 36.20 12.52
CA LEU A 116 6.97 36.16 11.69
C LEU A 116 5.93 35.13 12.19
N ALA A 117 5.82 34.96 13.51
CA ALA A 117 4.96 33.95 14.16
C ALA A 117 3.45 34.04 13.81
N GLY A 118 3.02 35.12 13.15
CA GLY A 118 1.65 35.29 12.64
C GLY A 118 1.38 34.76 11.22
N ALA A 119 2.40 34.37 10.45
CA ALA A 119 2.21 33.78 9.13
C ALA A 119 1.80 32.31 9.25
N CYS A 120 0.51 32.05 9.45
CA CYS A 120 -0.05 30.70 9.37
C CYS A 120 0.37 30.04 8.05
N PRO A 121 0.86 28.78 8.07
CA PRO A 121 1.12 28.07 6.83
C PRO A 121 -0.18 28.01 6.01
N PRO A 122 -0.12 28.16 4.67
CA PRO A 122 -1.31 28.17 3.85
C PRO A 122 -2.11 26.87 4.09
N PRO A 123 -3.44 26.93 4.24
CA PRO A 123 -4.28 25.77 4.59
C PRO A 123 -4.07 24.53 3.70
N ARG A 124 -3.69 24.76 2.43
CA ARG A 124 -3.34 23.69 1.47
C ARG A 124 -2.10 22.89 1.93
N ALA A 125 -1.05 23.55 2.40
CA ALA A 125 0.18 22.87 2.84
C ALA A 125 -0.04 21.93 4.03
N THR A 126 -0.92 22.31 4.97
CA THR A 126 -1.27 21.44 6.11
C THR A 126 -2.12 20.23 5.71
N SER A 127 -3.03 20.41 4.74
CA SER A 127 -3.85 19.32 4.20
C SER A 127 -2.98 18.31 3.42
N ASP A 128 -2.07 18.81 2.59
CA ASP A 128 -1.16 17.98 1.80
C ASP A 128 -0.21 17.18 2.69
N MET A 129 0.29 17.79 3.78
CA MET A 129 1.12 17.10 4.78
C MET A 129 0.35 15.98 5.50
N LYS A 130 -0.93 16.22 5.82
CA LYS A 130 -1.78 15.21 6.46
C LYS A 130 -2.05 14.04 5.50
N ALA A 131 -2.40 14.33 4.24
CA ALA A 131 -2.61 13.32 3.21
C ALA A 131 -1.33 12.51 2.92
N MET A 132 -0.16 13.18 2.88
CA MET A 132 1.14 12.51 2.75
C MET A 132 1.39 11.56 3.92
N ARG A 133 1.16 12.01 5.16
CA ARG A 133 1.31 11.17 6.36
C ARG A 133 0.44 9.92 6.26
N THR A 134 -0.78 10.07 5.73
CA THR A 134 -1.67 8.95 5.45
C THR A 134 -1.04 7.92 4.54
N VAL A 135 -0.56 8.35 3.39
CA VAL A 135 0.05 7.46 2.40
C VAL A 135 1.34 6.83 2.92
N ALA A 136 2.18 7.57 3.65
CA ALA A 136 3.41 7.03 4.24
C ALA A 136 3.13 5.90 5.24
N VAL A 137 2.08 6.03 6.07
CA VAL A 137 1.69 4.95 7.00
C VAL A 137 1.06 3.77 6.26
N LEU A 138 0.26 4.00 5.22
CA LEU A 138 -0.28 2.90 4.40
C LEU A 138 0.85 2.07 3.76
N ILE A 139 1.87 2.74 3.22
CA ILE A 139 3.07 2.08 2.68
C ILE A 139 3.79 1.29 3.78
N GLY A 140 4.02 1.90 4.94
CA GLY A 140 4.69 1.24 6.07
C GLY A 140 3.95 0.01 6.59
N CYS A 141 2.63 0.10 6.78
CA CYS A 141 1.79 -1.02 7.18
C CYS A 141 1.82 -2.15 6.14
N PHE A 142 1.76 -1.82 4.85
CA PHE A 142 1.88 -2.80 3.78
C PHE A 142 3.24 -3.51 3.81
N THR A 143 4.33 -2.76 3.96
CA THR A 143 5.68 -3.34 4.04
C THR A 143 5.82 -4.25 5.26
N VAL A 144 5.44 -3.80 6.45
CA VAL A 144 5.60 -4.60 7.68
C VAL A 144 4.74 -5.87 7.68
N SER A 145 3.55 -5.81 7.08
CA SER A 145 2.65 -6.96 7.02
C SER A 145 3.07 -8.01 5.99
N TRP A 146 3.57 -7.60 4.82
CA TRP A 146 3.90 -8.51 3.73
C TRP A 146 5.36 -8.95 3.69
N LEU A 147 6.30 -8.10 4.11
CA LEU A 147 7.73 -8.40 4.03
C LEU A 147 8.13 -9.70 4.76
N PRO A 148 7.65 -9.99 5.99
CA PRO A 148 7.99 -11.23 6.67
C PRO A 148 7.54 -12.48 5.90
N PHE A 149 6.32 -12.47 5.35
CA PHE A 149 5.78 -13.56 4.56
C PHE A 149 6.61 -13.80 3.29
N ILE A 150 6.96 -12.73 2.57
CA ILE A 150 7.73 -12.85 1.32
C ILE A 150 9.16 -13.34 1.59
N ILE A 151 9.84 -12.80 2.60
CA ILE A 151 11.19 -13.27 2.98
C ILE A 151 11.15 -14.74 3.38
N ALA A 152 10.23 -15.12 4.26
CA ALA A 152 10.09 -16.52 4.68
C ALA A 152 9.76 -17.45 3.51
N SER A 153 8.93 -17.00 2.56
CA SER A 153 8.60 -17.76 1.35
C SER A 153 9.82 -17.96 0.45
N VAL A 154 10.66 -16.94 0.27
CA VAL A 154 11.91 -17.06 -0.51
C VAL A 154 12.87 -18.02 0.18
N VAL A 155 13.05 -17.92 1.51
CA VAL A 155 13.88 -18.84 2.28
C VAL A 155 13.38 -20.27 2.14
N GLN A 156 12.07 -20.50 2.25
CA GLN A 156 11.45 -21.82 2.10
C GLN A 156 11.69 -22.44 0.71
N MET A 157 11.74 -21.62 -0.35
CA MET A 157 11.99 -22.09 -1.72
C MET A 157 13.44 -22.50 -1.96
N VAL A 158 14.39 -21.85 -1.27
CA VAL A 158 15.82 -22.16 -1.38
C VAL A 158 16.23 -23.28 -0.42
N CYS A 159 15.62 -23.31 0.76
CA CYS A 159 15.89 -24.27 1.82
C CYS A 159 14.58 -24.81 2.39
N ALA A 160 14.20 -26.02 1.99
CA ALA A 160 12.93 -26.63 2.39
C ALA A 160 12.85 -26.99 3.88
N GLU A 161 14.01 -27.19 4.53
CA GLU A 161 14.11 -27.60 5.95
C GLU A 161 14.29 -26.43 6.92
N CYS A 162 14.57 -25.21 6.40
CA CYS A 162 14.92 -24.07 7.24
C CYS A 162 13.72 -23.51 8.03
N LEU A 163 12.50 -23.63 7.50
CA LEU A 163 11.29 -23.09 8.12
C LEU A 163 10.12 -24.10 8.06
N PRO A 164 9.32 -24.22 9.12
CA PRO A 164 8.08 -24.99 9.04
C PRO A 164 7.04 -24.24 8.21
N TYR A 165 6.61 -24.81 7.08
CA TYR A 165 5.60 -24.22 6.17
C TYR A 165 4.32 -23.78 6.90
N ARG A 166 3.93 -24.48 7.97
CA ARG A 166 2.76 -24.15 8.80
C ARG A 166 2.87 -22.78 9.46
N VAL A 167 4.08 -22.36 9.87
CA VAL A 167 4.26 -21.04 10.49
C VAL A 167 4.06 -19.94 9.45
N ILE A 168 4.54 -20.18 8.23
CA ILE A 168 4.41 -19.24 7.12
C ILE A 168 2.93 -19.10 6.70
N GLU A 169 2.22 -20.22 6.52
CA GLU A 169 0.82 -20.22 6.08
C GLU A 169 -0.17 -19.78 7.17
N ASN A 170 0.07 -20.08 8.44
CA ASN A 170 -0.89 -19.75 9.50
C ASN A 170 -0.68 -18.36 10.11
N PHE A 171 0.56 -17.93 10.28
CA PHE A 171 0.86 -16.68 10.99
C PHE A 171 1.25 -15.56 10.01
N LEU A 172 2.25 -15.81 9.17
CA LEU A 172 2.78 -14.76 8.29
C LEU A 172 1.80 -14.40 7.16
N TRP A 173 1.10 -15.39 6.61
CA TRP A 173 0.06 -15.15 5.63
C TRP A 173 -1.13 -14.39 6.23
N LEU A 174 -1.55 -14.74 7.45
CA LEU A 174 -2.62 -14.05 8.17
C LEU A 174 -2.24 -12.59 8.45
N LEU A 175 -0.99 -12.33 8.82
CA LEU A 175 -0.47 -10.98 8.98
C LEU A 175 -0.59 -10.16 7.68
N GLY A 176 -0.19 -10.76 6.54
CA GLY A 176 -0.34 -10.15 5.23
C GLY A 176 -1.80 -9.87 4.86
N LEU A 177 -2.72 -10.80 5.15
CA LEU A 177 -4.16 -10.64 4.95
C LEU A 177 -4.73 -9.50 5.81
N GLY A 178 -4.24 -9.37 7.05
CA GLY A 178 -4.59 -8.31 7.99
C GLY A 178 -4.34 -6.91 7.46
N ASN A 179 -3.44 -6.72 6.49
CA ASN A 179 -3.22 -5.43 5.83
C ASN A 179 -4.51 -4.85 5.22
N SER A 180 -5.38 -5.70 4.69
CA SER A 180 -6.66 -5.25 4.10
C SER A 180 -7.60 -4.65 5.15
N LEU A 181 -7.54 -5.14 6.40
CA LEU A 181 -8.31 -4.60 7.53
C LEU A 181 -7.73 -3.27 8.02
N LEU A 182 -6.40 -3.10 7.97
CA LEU A 182 -5.74 -1.87 8.38
C LEU A 182 -6.16 -0.67 7.53
N ASN A 183 -6.46 -0.87 6.25
CA ASN A 183 -6.82 0.23 5.35
C ASN A 183 -8.07 1.00 5.82
N PRO A 184 -9.27 0.40 6.00
CA PRO A 184 -10.44 1.11 6.55
C PRO A 184 -10.21 1.73 7.93
N LEU A 185 -9.50 1.04 8.82
CA LEU A 185 -9.21 1.54 10.17
C LEU A 185 -8.37 2.82 10.12
N LEU A 186 -7.33 2.85 9.28
CA LEU A 186 -6.49 4.03 9.09
C LEU A 186 -7.27 5.20 8.48
N TYR A 187 -8.12 4.94 7.48
CA TYR A 187 -8.95 6.00 6.89
C TYR A 187 -9.97 6.56 7.88
N SER A 188 -10.65 5.69 8.64
CA SER A 188 -11.61 6.10 9.65
C SER A 188 -10.97 6.84 10.83
N TYR A 189 -9.73 6.53 11.19
CA TYR A 189 -9.05 7.25 12.27
C TYR A 189 -8.56 8.65 11.85
N TRP A 190 -8.18 8.85 10.58
CA TRP A 190 -7.55 10.08 10.12
C TRP A 190 -8.45 11.06 9.35
N HIS A 191 -9.47 10.58 8.66
CA HIS A 191 -10.40 11.46 7.93
C HIS A 191 -11.62 11.80 8.79
N ARG A 192 -11.68 13.04 9.28
CA ARG A 192 -12.82 13.56 10.05
C ARG A 192 -14.13 13.46 9.26
N ASP A 193 -14.08 13.62 7.94
CA ASP A 193 -15.26 13.51 7.08
C ASP A 193 -15.85 12.09 7.10
N VAL A 194 -14.97 11.07 7.12
CA VAL A 194 -15.36 9.65 7.22
C VAL A 194 -15.95 9.35 8.60
N GLN A 195 -15.35 9.90 9.66
CA GLN A 195 -15.90 9.80 11.03
C GLN A 195 -17.29 10.43 11.13
N LEU A 196 -17.47 11.60 10.49
CA LEU A 196 -18.75 12.29 10.48
C LEU A 196 -19.82 11.47 9.77
N GLN A 197 -19.53 10.94 8.59
CA GLN A 197 -20.45 10.07 7.84
C GLN A 197 -20.78 8.78 8.60
N LEU A 198 -19.79 8.14 9.23
CA LEU A 198 -20.00 6.96 10.09
C LEU A 198 -20.89 7.29 11.29
N SER A 199 -20.67 8.42 11.94
CA SER A 199 -21.49 8.85 13.08
C SER A 199 -22.94 9.14 12.67
N GLN A 200 -23.15 9.75 11.51
CA GLN A 200 -24.48 9.98 10.94
C GLN A 200 -25.20 8.67 10.60
N LEU A 201 -24.48 7.70 10.01
CA LEU A 201 -25.03 6.38 9.69
C LEU A 201 -25.41 5.60 10.97
N ALA A 202 -24.55 5.64 11.99
CA ALA A 202 -24.81 5.02 13.29
C ALA A 202 -26.00 5.68 14.01
N ALA A 203 -26.13 7.01 13.94
CA ALA A 203 -27.27 7.74 14.50
C ALA A 203 -28.57 7.49 13.73
N ALA A 204 -28.51 7.22 12.43
CA ALA A 204 -29.67 6.83 11.62
C ALA A 204 -30.10 5.38 11.91
N LEU A 205 -29.15 4.45 12.06
CA LEU A 205 -29.42 3.06 12.48
C LEU A 205 -30.02 2.99 13.88
N LYS A 206 -29.46 3.75 14.84
CA LYS A 206 -30.00 3.85 16.20
C LYS A 206 -31.44 4.37 16.21
N ARG A 207 -31.78 5.32 15.32
CA ARG A 207 -33.14 5.84 15.14
C ARG A 207 -34.10 4.91 14.40
N ARG A 208 -33.60 3.88 13.70
CA ARG A 208 -34.44 2.86 13.03
C ARG A 208 -34.70 1.63 13.91
N LEU A 209 -33.83 1.39 14.90
CA LEU A 209 -33.90 0.24 15.81
C LEU A 209 -34.65 0.56 17.12
N LEU A 210 -34.81 1.84 17.46
CA LEU A 210 -35.68 2.38 18.50
C LEU A 210 -36.99 2.85 17.87
#